data_AF-A0A6N7CPU1-F1
#
_entry.id   AF-A0A6N7CPU1-F1
#
_cell.length_a   1.000
_cell.length_b   1.000
_cell.length_c   1.000
_cell.angle_alpha   90.00
_cell.angle_beta   90.00
_cell.angle_gamma   90.00
#
_symmetry.space_group_name_H-M   'P 1'
#
loop_
_entity.id
_entity.type
_entity.pdbx_description
1 polymer ?
#
loop_
_entity_poly.entity_id
_entity_poly.type
_entity_poly.pdbx_seq_one_letter_code
_entity_poly.pdbx_strand_id
1 'polypeptide(L)' 'MACLGSADLVEGIRAQVVDKDRNPRWSPATIDEVTDADVAQFFAPLGDLELGLTAPQPQR' A
#
# COMPACT_ATOMS: atom_id res chain seq x y z
N MET A 1 -4.27 4.95 -2.08
CA MET A 1 -3.27 5.19 -3.16
C MET A 1 -1.81 5.13 -2.68
N ALA A 2 -1.52 5.18 -1.37
CA ALA A 2 -0.17 5.22 -0.82
C ALA A 2 0.81 4.16 -1.36
N CYS A 3 0.36 2.92 -1.60
CA CYS A 3 1.23 1.87 -2.15
C CYS A 3 1.83 2.20 -3.53
N LEU A 4 1.13 2.96 -4.37
CA LEU A 4 1.63 3.37 -5.69
C LEU A 4 2.71 4.45 -5.59
N GLY A 5 2.76 5.18 -4.47
CA GLY A 5 3.81 6.16 -4.19
C GLY A 5 5.04 5.55 -3.50
N SER A 6 4.96 4.29 -3.06
CA SER A 6 6.10 3.57 -2.46
C SER A 6 6.88 2.80 -3.53
N ALA A 7 8.21 2.83 -3.43
CA ALA A 7 9.09 2.03 -4.28
C ALA A 7 8.93 0.52 -4.04
N ASP A 8 8.46 0.12 -2.85
CA ASP A 8 8.38 -1.30 -2.47
C ASP A 8 7.31 -2.06 -3.25
N LEU A 9 6.25 -1.41 -3.72
CA LEU A 9 5.28 -2.10 -4.59
C LEU A 9 5.95 -2.55 -5.90
N VAL A 10 6.75 -1.68 -6.50
CA VAL A 10 7.49 -1.97 -7.74
C VAL A 10 8.57 -3.03 -7.47
N GLU A 11 9.31 -2.91 -6.37
CA GLU A 11 10.34 -3.88 -5.99
C GLU A 11 9.75 -5.27 -5.74
N GLY A 12 8.59 -5.35 -5.09
CA GLY A 12 7.91 -6.62 -4.87
C GLY A 12 7.48 -7.29 -6.16
N ILE A 13 6.93 -6.52 -7.11
CA ILE A 13 6.60 -7.02 -8.44
C ILE A 13 7.86 -7.47 -9.19
N ARG A 14 8.95 -6.70 -9.11
CA ARG A 14 10.24 -7.06 -9.70
C ARG A 14 10.72 -8.42 -9.18
N ALA A 15 10.83 -8.56 -7.86
CA ALA A 15 11.37 -9.75 -7.21
C ALA A 15 10.48 -11.00 -7.40
N GLN A 16 9.15 -10.83 -7.49
CA GLN A 16 8.21 -11.95 -7.52
C GLN A 16 7.75 -12.35 -8.93
N VAL A 17 7.62 -11.39 -9.85
CA VAL A 17 6.96 -11.58 -11.15
C VAL A 17 7.88 -11.30 -12.33
N VAL A 18 8.70 -10.26 -12.27
CA VAL A 18 9.59 -9.89 -13.39
C VAL A 18 10.84 -10.76 -13.38
N ASP A 19 11.74 -10.48 -12.43
CA ASP A 19 13.04 -11.16 -12.29
C ASP A 19 12.88 -12.52 -11.60
N LYS A 20 11.87 -12.66 -10.74
CA LYS A 20 11.55 -13.91 -10.01
C LYS A 20 12.68 -14.42 -9.13
N ASP A 21 13.58 -13.52 -8.70
CA ASP A 21 14.70 -13.83 -7.82
C ASP A 21 14.27 -14.15 -6.38
N ARG A 22 13.04 -13.78 -5.98
CA ARG A 22 12.51 -13.89 -4.61
C ARG A 22 13.41 -13.20 -3.57
N ASN A 23 14.15 -12.18 -3.98
CA ASN A 23 15.05 -11.42 -3.12
C ASN A 23 14.75 -9.91 -3.22
N PRO A 24 13.61 -9.47 -2.66
CA PRO A 24 13.25 -8.06 -2.68
C PRO A 24 14.17 -7.24 -1.76
N ARG A 25 14.47 -6.02 -2.18
CA ARG A 25 15.28 -5.04 -1.45
C ARG A 25 14.37 -3.93 -0.91
N TRP A 26 13.70 -4.23 0.21
CA TRP A 26 12.76 -3.32 0.85
C TRP A 26 13.45 -2.07 1.42
N SER A 27 12.70 -0.97 1.46
CA SER A 27 13.11 0.26 2.15
C SER A 27 11.91 0.88 2.87
N PRO A 28 11.84 0.82 4.21
CA PRO A 28 12.89 0.36 5.15
C PRO A 28 13.20 -1.14 5.06
N ALA A 29 14.43 -1.53 5.40
CA ALA A 29 14.91 -2.90 5.19
C ALA A 29 14.43 -3.86 6.30
N THR A 30 14.17 -3.32 7.48
CA THR A 30 13.71 -4.07 8.66
C THR A 30 12.46 -3.46 9.25
N ILE A 31 11.70 -4.27 10.01
CA ILE A 31 10.45 -3.82 10.61
C ILE A 31 10.67 -2.74 11.68
N ASP A 32 11.79 -2.79 12.40
CA ASP A 32 12.12 -1.84 13.47
C ASP A 32 12.39 -0.42 12.93
N GLU A 33 12.66 -0.29 11.63
CA GLU A 33 12.86 0.99 10.95
C GLU A 33 11.55 1.61 10.42
N VAL A 34 10.45 0.86 10.45
CA VAL A 34 9.14 1.36 10.03
C VAL A 34 8.54 2.17 11.17
N THR A 35 8.27 3.45 10.90
CA THR A 35 7.70 4.35 11.91
C THR A 35 6.17 4.33 11.90
N ASP A 36 5.54 4.74 12.99
CA ASP A 36 4.09 4.93 13.05
C ASP A 36 3.57 5.91 12.00
N ALA A 37 4.40 6.90 11.62
CA ALA A 37 4.06 7.87 10.58
C ALA A 37 4.02 7.22 9.19
N ASP A 38 4.96 6.31 8.90
CA ASP A 38 4.97 5.55 7.64
C ASP A 38 3.69 4.73 7.50
N VAL A 39 3.25 4.09 8.60
CA VAL A 39 1.99 3.33 8.63
C VAL A 39 0.78 4.24 8.48
N ALA A 40 0.73 5.34 9.23
CA ALA A 40 -0.40 6.27 9.24
C ALA A 40 -0.70 6.84 7.84
N GLN A 41 0.32 7.04 7.01
CA GLN A 41 0.15 7.48 5.62
C GLN A 41 -0.77 6.56 4.80
N PHE A 42 -0.74 5.25 5.02
CA PHE A 42 -1.57 4.29 4.27
C PHE A 42 -3.06 4.35 4.66
N PHE A 43 -3.37 4.89 5.83
CA PHE A 43 -4.72 5.02 6.37
C PHE A 43 -5.25 6.46 6.32
N ALA A 44 -4.50 7.39 5.73
CA ALA A 44 -4.98 8.74 5.51
C ALA A 44 -6.24 8.72 4.60
N PRO A 45 -7.28 9.51 4.92
CA PRO A 45 -8.48 9.58 4.09
C PRO A 45 -8.17 9.94 2.65
N LEU A 46 -8.78 9.24 1.71
CA LEU A 46 -8.64 9.46 0.27
C LEU A 46 -9.61 10.53 -0.28
N GLY A 47 -10.48 11.08 0.59
CA GLY A 47 -11.49 12.07 0.20
C GLY A 47 -12.48 11.51 -0.81
N ASP A 48 -12.66 12.22 -1.93
CA ASP A 48 -13.59 11.80 -3.00
C ASP A 48 -13.17 10.50 -3.70
N LEU A 49 -11.94 10.02 -3.47
CA LEU A 49 -11.42 8.77 -4.02
C LEU A 49 -11.66 7.57 -3.08
N GLU A 50 -12.33 7.77 -1.94
CA GLU A 50 -12.72 6.67 -1.06
C GLU A 50 -13.64 5.69 -1.76
N LEU A 51 -13.52 4.42 -1.37
CA LEU A 51 -14.39 3.38 -1.90
C LEU A 51 -15.80 3.59 -1.31
N GLY A 52 -16.74 4.06 -2.13
CA GLY A 52 -18.11 4.44 -1.76
C GLY A 52 -19.02 3.28 -1.33
N LEU A 53 -18.53 2.36 -0.50
CA LEU A 53 -19.29 1.29 0.14
C LEU A 53 -20.14 1.84 1.29
N THR A 54 -20.98 2.83 1.03
CA THR A 54 -22.12 3.09 1.91
C THR A 54 -23.08 1.91 1.82
N ALA A 55 -23.62 1.45 2.96
CA ALA A 55 -24.63 0.39 3.02
C ALA A 55 -25.76 0.63 1.99
N PRO A 56 -26.37 -0.43 1.41
CA PRO A 56 -27.46 -0.25 0.46
C PRO A 56 -28.54 0.64 1.09
N GLN A 57 -28.89 1.73 0.41
CA GLN A 57 -30.02 2.54 0.83
C GLN A 57 -31.28 1.67 0.74
N PRO A 58 -32.16 1.68 1.77
CA PRO A 58 -33.42 0.96 1.68
C PRO A 58 -34.20 1.51 0.47
N GLN A 59 -34.39 0.66 -0.53
CA GLN A 59 -35.21 0.94 -1.71
C GLN A 59 -36.61 1.32 -1.23
N ARG A 60 -37.02 2.58 -1.43
CA ARG A 60 -38.41 3.03 -1.22
C ARG A 60 -39.28 2.56 -2.38
#